data_AF-A0A7C5Q459-F1
#
_entry.id   AF-A0A7C5Q459-F1
#
_cell.length_a   1.000
_cell.length_b   1.000
_cell.length_c   1.000
_cell.angle_alpha   90.00
_cell.angle_beta   90.00
_cell.angle_gamma   90.00
#
_symmetry.space_group_name_H-M   'P 1'
#
loop_
_entity.id
_entity.type
_entity.pdbx_description
1 polymer ?
#
loop_
_entity_poly.entity_id
_entity_poly.type
_entity_poly.pdbx_seq_one_letter_code
_entity_poly.pdbx_strand_id
1 'polypeptide(L)'
;MMNNKNHVVVCLGLSLLLCGLSAEAGTDFQQWMRQQSQGVEAQKKEFQEYKDKRDKEFTRFLKSQWKAVDIVKGDVRDEKPKPDVMPVARPQPVVRAPVNKKPVVVTVPRPVIVKAPVVAPVVVAPKGKQLTINFYGKPLRFYYDGALRKRLSSNINKDSVSAYWSSLSRTDYDDLLKQLDAQKISLQLNDWAYASLVHKLAAGVNNNRQNESALLSWFLLAKSGFKARIAYSKSSVYLLVPSEQELFEVSYFTFAGKRYYAIDFDGKKKKLGRVFTYDGEYPGAAKAFDMRVTPTVASSNQSERRHLSFKFEGKQYNIDVAYDRGRVLFFSTYPQLSLSLYFSSGVYKATATPLQKQLAKYMQGMSEPQAVNFLLRFVQTSLKYETDDQQFGEENYLFPEETLFYPYSDCEDRAVLFAWLVKSLLGLDVVGVDYPGHVATAVAFNEKIKGDSVQYKGRRYVISDPTFINANVGMTMPNLKQFKPGIIAY
;
A
#
# COMPACT_ATOMS: atom_id res chain seq x y z
N MET A 1 -81.63 24.13 0.50
CA MET A 1 -82.09 25.54 0.52
C MET A 1 -80.95 26.37 -0.07
N MET A 2 -81.06 26.85 -1.32
CA MET A 2 -81.51 28.23 -1.67
C MET A 2 -80.81 29.28 -0.80
N ASN A 3 -80.23 30.38 -1.26
CA ASN A 3 -80.16 31.11 -2.53
C ASN A 3 -79.05 32.18 -2.25
N ASN A 4 -78.11 32.47 -3.15
CA ASN A 4 -78.19 33.55 -4.15
C ASN A 4 -77.87 34.98 -3.63
N LYS A 5 -77.06 35.69 -4.43
CA LYS A 5 -77.05 37.16 -4.73
C LYS A 5 -75.96 38.11 -4.18
N ASN A 6 -75.31 38.76 -5.17
CA ASN A 6 -75.05 40.22 -5.33
C ASN A 6 -73.79 40.82 -4.66
N HIS A 7 -73.02 41.78 -5.21
CA HIS A 7 -72.98 42.56 -6.46
C HIS A 7 -71.61 43.29 -6.53
N VAL A 8 -71.04 43.42 -7.74
CA VAL A 8 -70.40 44.62 -8.38
C VAL A 8 -69.21 45.32 -7.71
N VAL A 9 -68.08 45.47 -8.45
CA VAL A 9 -67.43 46.75 -8.89
C VAL A 9 -66.03 46.50 -9.52
N VAL A 10 -65.95 46.78 -10.84
CA VAL A 10 -64.89 47.48 -11.63
C VAL A 10 -63.50 46.83 -11.81
N CYS A 11 -63.25 46.18 -12.96
CA CYS A 11 -62.58 46.64 -14.21
C CYS A 11 -61.03 46.63 -14.15
N LEU A 12 -60.37 45.69 -14.86
CA LEU A 12 -59.95 45.77 -16.27
C LEU A 12 -58.91 46.87 -16.55
N GLY A 13 -57.64 46.44 -16.53
CA GLY A 13 -56.74 46.57 -17.67
C GLY A 13 -56.12 47.94 -17.93
N LEU A 14 -54.80 48.03 -17.71
CA LEU A 14 -53.95 48.69 -18.70
C LEU A 14 -52.67 47.89 -18.89
N SER A 15 -52.60 47.19 -20.02
CA SER A 15 -51.35 46.80 -20.65
C SER A 15 -50.58 48.05 -21.08
N LEU A 16 -49.25 47.89 -21.19
CA LEU A 16 -48.22 48.81 -21.67
C LEU A 16 -47.56 49.72 -20.63
N LEU A 17 -46.53 49.17 -19.99
CA LEU A 17 -45.20 49.80 -19.91
C LEU A 17 -44.12 48.71 -19.75
N LEU A 18 -43.89 47.99 -20.86
CA LEU A 18 -42.62 47.31 -21.11
C LEU A 18 -41.64 48.38 -21.58
N CYS A 19 -40.59 48.60 -20.77
CA CYS A 19 -39.27 49.18 -21.06
C CYS A 19 -38.82 50.08 -19.90
N GLY A 20 -38.17 49.49 -18.88
CA GLY A 20 -37.54 50.29 -17.82
C GLY A 20 -36.76 49.52 -16.76
N LEU A 21 -37.01 48.22 -16.55
CA LEU A 21 -36.41 47.46 -15.44
C LEU A 21 -35.65 46.20 -15.89
N SER A 22 -34.94 46.26 -17.02
CA SER A 22 -34.12 45.15 -17.53
C SER A 22 -32.62 45.47 -17.60
N ALA A 23 -32.22 46.70 -17.26
CA ALA A 23 -30.81 47.09 -17.26
C ALA A 23 -30.15 46.90 -15.88
N GLU A 24 -30.78 47.35 -14.79
CA GLU A 24 -30.15 47.39 -13.46
C GLU A 24 -29.89 45.98 -12.87
N ALA A 25 -30.85 45.05 -12.94
CA ALA A 25 -30.66 43.68 -12.47
C ALA A 25 -29.61 42.88 -13.29
N GLY A 26 -29.48 43.19 -14.59
CA GLY A 26 -28.39 42.65 -15.42
C GLY A 26 -27.04 43.25 -15.07
N THR A 27 -27.01 44.52 -14.66
CA THR A 27 -25.80 45.24 -14.28
C THR A 27 -25.27 44.74 -12.92
N ASP A 28 -26.15 44.52 -11.94
CA ASP A 28 -25.79 43.98 -10.63
C ASP A 28 -25.28 42.53 -10.70
N PHE A 29 -25.91 41.68 -11.51
CA PHE A 29 -25.43 40.32 -11.74
C PHE A 29 -24.07 40.31 -12.44
N GLN A 30 -23.86 41.18 -13.44
CA GLN A 30 -22.57 41.32 -14.12
C GLN A 30 -21.48 41.88 -13.20
N GLN A 31 -21.82 42.81 -12.30
CA GLN A 31 -20.89 43.31 -11.28
C GLN A 31 -20.53 42.23 -10.26
N TRP A 32 -21.51 41.46 -9.77
CA TRP A 32 -21.27 40.32 -8.89
C TRP A 32 -20.38 39.26 -9.56
N MET A 33 -20.65 38.92 -10.83
CA MET A 33 -19.81 38.00 -11.61
C MET A 33 -18.37 38.53 -11.78
N ARG A 34 -18.19 39.83 -12.05
CA ARG A 34 -16.87 40.47 -12.15
C ARG A 34 -16.14 40.49 -10.81
N GLN A 35 -16.84 40.75 -9.71
CA GLN A 35 -16.26 40.76 -8.37
C GLN A 35 -15.83 39.34 -7.95
N GLN A 36 -16.65 38.32 -8.23
CA GLN A 36 -16.29 36.92 -8.01
C GLN A 36 -15.12 36.50 -8.89
N SER A 37 -15.10 36.87 -10.18
CA SER A 37 -13.98 36.54 -11.06
C SER A 37 -12.69 37.24 -10.63
N GLN A 38 -12.75 38.51 -10.24
CA GLN A 38 -11.62 39.26 -9.69
C GLN A 38 -11.11 38.65 -8.37
N GLY A 39 -12.02 38.22 -7.48
CA GLY A 39 -11.66 37.51 -6.25
C GLY A 39 -10.96 36.19 -6.53
N VAL A 40 -11.44 35.41 -7.50
CA VAL A 40 -10.80 34.16 -7.95
C VAL A 40 -9.44 34.43 -8.61
N GLU A 41 -9.32 35.48 -9.42
CA GLU A 41 -8.04 35.89 -10.04
C GLU A 41 -7.02 36.37 -9.01
N ALA A 42 -7.45 37.16 -8.03
CA ALA A 42 -6.60 37.62 -6.93
C ALA A 42 -6.09 36.42 -6.11
N GLN A 43 -6.96 35.48 -5.74
CA GLN A 43 -6.57 34.25 -5.06
C GLN A 43 -5.59 33.40 -5.88
N LYS A 44 -5.82 33.28 -7.20
CA LYS A 44 -4.88 32.59 -8.10
C LYS A 44 -3.52 33.28 -8.13
N LYS A 45 -3.49 34.62 -8.18
CA LYS A 45 -2.26 35.41 -8.19
C LYS A 45 -1.49 35.25 -6.87
N GLU A 46 -2.16 35.41 -5.73
CA GLU A 46 -1.56 35.21 -4.40
C GLU A 46 -0.99 33.79 -4.25
N PHE A 47 -1.74 32.78 -4.69
CA PHE A 47 -1.29 31.40 -4.68
C PHE A 47 -0.05 31.19 -5.57
N GLN A 48 -0.01 31.81 -6.75
CA GLN A 48 1.14 31.74 -7.64
C GLN A 48 2.37 32.44 -7.04
N GLU A 49 2.21 33.62 -6.45
CA GLU A 49 3.30 34.34 -5.77
C GLU A 49 3.86 33.54 -4.58
N TYR A 50 2.97 32.90 -3.81
CA TYR A 50 3.35 31.99 -2.73
C TYR A 50 4.18 30.79 -3.24
N LYS A 51 3.76 30.14 -4.33
CA LYS A 51 4.52 29.06 -4.98
C LYS A 51 5.88 29.55 -5.46
N ASP A 52 5.92 30.68 -6.16
CA ASP A 52 7.13 31.26 -6.72
C ASP A 52 8.15 31.59 -5.63
N LYS A 53 7.70 32.11 -4.48
CA LYS A 53 8.57 32.39 -3.34
C LYS A 53 9.23 31.11 -2.83
N ARG A 54 8.46 30.05 -2.58
CA ARG A 54 8.96 28.75 -2.12
C ARG A 54 9.96 28.14 -3.10
N ASP A 55 9.66 28.20 -4.39
CA ASP A 55 10.55 27.69 -5.43
C ASP A 55 11.84 28.50 -5.55
N LYS A 56 11.77 29.84 -5.44
CA LYS A 56 12.96 30.71 -5.44
C LYS A 56 13.84 30.46 -4.22
N GLU A 57 13.26 30.27 -3.04
CA GLU A 57 13.99 29.94 -1.81
C GLU A 57 14.69 28.59 -1.93
N PHE A 58 13.95 27.56 -2.35
CA PHE A 58 14.50 26.21 -2.49
C PHE A 58 15.55 26.10 -3.61
N THR A 59 15.34 26.79 -4.74
CA THR A 59 16.35 26.88 -5.82
C THR A 59 17.66 27.48 -5.30
N ARG A 60 17.60 28.56 -4.51
CA ARG A 60 18.78 29.20 -3.89
C ARG A 60 19.47 28.27 -2.90
N PHE A 61 18.69 27.57 -2.07
CA PHE A 61 19.19 26.57 -1.14
C PHE A 61 19.98 25.48 -1.88
N LEU A 62 19.42 24.91 -2.96
CA LEU A 62 20.08 23.87 -3.77
C LEU A 62 21.40 24.32 -4.43
N LYS A 63 21.65 25.63 -4.63
CA LYS A 63 22.94 26.11 -5.17
C LYS A 63 24.07 26.13 -4.13
N SER A 64 23.72 26.14 -2.85
CA SER A 64 24.68 26.44 -1.77
C SER A 64 24.92 25.26 -0.82
N GLN A 65 23.99 24.32 -0.68
CA GLN A 65 24.04 23.30 0.38
C GLN A 65 24.12 21.88 -0.20
N TRP A 66 25.33 21.29 -0.24
CA TRP A 66 25.51 19.86 -0.52
C TRP A 66 26.68 19.32 0.29
N LYS A 67 26.50 18.15 0.89
CA LYS A 67 27.53 17.43 1.63
C LYS A 67 27.69 16.03 1.07
N ALA A 68 28.94 15.57 1.03
CA ALA A 68 29.23 14.17 0.80
C ALA A 68 28.70 13.37 2.01
N VAL A 69 28.12 12.22 1.72
CA VAL A 69 27.56 11.33 2.73
C VAL A 69 27.94 9.90 2.42
N ASP A 70 28.23 9.17 3.48
CA ASP A 70 28.44 7.72 3.40
C ASP A 70 27.09 7.01 3.54
N ILE A 71 26.89 6.01 2.69
CA ILE A 71 25.68 5.20 2.70
C ILE A 71 25.79 4.14 3.77
N VAL A 72 24.73 4.05 4.56
CA VAL A 72 24.51 2.89 5.41
C VAL A 72 23.77 1.86 4.58
N LYS A 73 24.35 0.65 4.47
CA LYS A 73 23.63 -0.49 3.90
C LYS A 73 22.40 -0.76 4.76
N GLY A 74 21.29 -1.14 4.13
CA GLY A 74 20.10 -1.52 4.88
C GLY A 74 20.41 -2.68 5.83
N ASP A 75 19.76 -2.67 6.99
CA ASP A 75 19.92 -3.73 7.97
C ASP A 75 19.40 -5.04 7.36
N VAL A 76 20.17 -6.12 7.52
CA VAL A 76 19.73 -7.48 7.13
C VAL A 76 18.79 -7.94 8.21
N ARG A 77 17.68 -8.52 7.78
CA ARG A 77 16.64 -8.92 8.70
C ARG A 77 16.95 -10.24 9.40
N ASP A 78 17.21 -11.27 8.61
CA ASP A 78 17.46 -12.62 9.12
C ASP A 78 18.95 -12.92 9.05
N GLU A 79 19.58 -13.02 10.22
CA GLU A 79 21.01 -13.32 10.32
C GLU A 79 21.32 -14.82 10.15
N LYS A 80 20.33 -15.68 10.42
CA LYS A 80 20.48 -17.13 10.31
C LYS A 80 19.73 -17.65 9.09
N PRO A 81 20.38 -18.49 8.27
CA PRO A 81 19.73 -19.06 7.10
C PRO A 81 18.58 -19.97 7.53
N LYS A 82 17.51 -19.95 6.72
CA LYS A 82 16.38 -20.86 6.85
C LYS A 82 16.80 -22.27 6.39
N PRO A 83 16.26 -23.35 7.00
CA PRO A 83 16.58 -24.69 6.55
C PRO A 83 15.94 -25.01 5.19
N ASP A 84 16.66 -25.69 4.29
CA ASP A 84 16.11 -26.11 2.99
C ASP A 84 14.97 -27.13 3.11
N VAL A 85 15.03 -27.96 4.16
CA VAL A 85 14.06 -29.04 4.40
C VAL A 85 13.43 -28.89 5.76
N MET A 86 12.11 -28.73 5.76
CA MET A 86 11.34 -28.65 7.00
C MET A 86 11.12 -30.02 7.64
N PRO A 87 11.17 -30.11 8.98
CA PRO A 87 10.78 -31.31 9.69
C PRO A 87 9.35 -31.75 9.33
N VAL A 88 9.13 -33.06 9.29
CA VAL A 88 7.80 -33.66 9.11
C VAL A 88 7.40 -34.35 10.39
N ALA A 89 6.28 -33.93 11.00
CA ALA A 89 5.71 -34.59 12.15
C ALA A 89 5.14 -35.95 11.74
N ARG A 90 5.22 -36.93 12.66
CA ARG A 90 4.48 -38.18 12.50
C ARG A 90 2.99 -37.87 12.45
N PRO A 91 2.24 -38.37 11.46
CA PRO A 91 0.80 -38.16 11.41
C PRO A 91 0.14 -38.59 12.72
N GLN A 92 -0.59 -37.67 13.34
CA GLN A 92 -1.37 -37.98 14.53
C GLN A 92 -2.61 -38.78 14.10
N PRO A 93 -3.00 -39.84 14.84
CA PRO A 93 -4.28 -40.50 14.60
C PRO A 93 -5.41 -39.49 14.76
N VAL A 94 -6.48 -39.65 13.98
CA VAL A 94 -7.67 -38.79 14.05
C VAL A 94 -8.36 -39.04 15.39
N VAL A 95 -8.06 -38.21 16.39
CA VAL A 95 -8.76 -38.22 17.66
C VAL A 95 -10.07 -37.46 17.46
N ARG A 96 -11.19 -38.20 17.36
CA ARG A 96 -12.52 -37.58 17.33
C ARG A 96 -12.67 -36.71 18.58
N ALA A 97 -13.01 -35.43 18.39
CA ALA A 97 -13.34 -34.56 19.52
C ALA A 97 -14.46 -35.23 20.34
N PRO A 98 -14.43 -35.16 21.68
CA PRO A 98 -15.52 -35.66 22.50
C PRO A 98 -16.84 -35.06 22.00
N VAL A 99 -17.88 -35.89 21.88
CA VAL A 99 -19.21 -35.50 21.34
C VAL A 99 -19.81 -34.27 22.05
N ASN A 100 -19.34 -33.96 23.26
CA ASN A 100 -19.82 -32.87 24.10
C ASN A 100 -19.09 -31.52 23.90
N LYS A 101 -18.06 -31.42 23.03
CA LYS A 101 -17.42 -30.13 22.77
C LYS A 101 -18.29 -29.27 21.85
N LYS A 102 -18.63 -28.06 22.30
CA LYS A 102 -19.39 -27.09 21.49
C LYS A 102 -18.59 -26.73 20.21
N PRO A 103 -19.23 -26.65 19.04
CA PRO A 103 -18.58 -26.16 17.83
C PRO A 103 -18.05 -24.74 18.01
N VAL A 104 -16.91 -24.45 17.40
CA VAL A 104 -16.40 -23.07 17.34
C VAL A 104 -17.29 -22.23 16.42
N VAL A 105 -17.49 -20.97 16.77
CA VAL A 105 -18.20 -20.02 15.90
C VAL A 105 -17.27 -19.66 14.76
N VAL A 106 -17.62 -20.09 13.54
CA VAL A 106 -16.89 -19.75 12.32
C VAL A 106 -17.51 -18.52 11.68
N THR A 107 -16.71 -17.46 11.54
CA THR A 107 -17.13 -16.22 10.90
C THR A 107 -17.27 -16.41 9.39
N VAL A 108 -18.48 -16.23 8.87
CA VAL A 108 -18.73 -16.22 7.43
C VAL A 108 -18.80 -14.77 6.94
N PRO A 109 -17.88 -14.31 6.08
CA PRO A 109 -17.89 -12.94 5.61
C PRO A 109 -19.08 -12.68 4.69
N ARG A 110 -19.70 -11.50 4.84
CA ARG A 110 -20.83 -11.06 4.00
C ARG A 110 -20.38 -10.87 2.54
N PRO A 111 -21.26 -11.11 1.55
CA PRO A 111 -20.97 -10.79 0.15
C PRO A 111 -20.58 -9.31 0.01
N VAL A 112 -19.55 -9.03 -0.78
CA VAL A 112 -19.03 -7.67 -0.97
C VAL A 112 -19.60 -7.09 -2.25
N ILE A 113 -20.32 -5.97 -2.13
CA ILE A 113 -20.57 -5.07 -3.26
C ILE A 113 -19.37 -4.11 -3.29
N VAL A 114 -18.40 -4.37 -4.17
CA VAL A 114 -17.34 -3.39 -4.43
C VAL A 114 -17.98 -2.28 -5.25
N LYS A 115 -18.36 -1.16 -4.61
CA LYS A 115 -18.81 0.02 -5.35
C LYS A 115 -17.63 0.49 -6.21
N ALA A 116 -17.85 0.57 -7.52
CA ALA A 116 -16.86 1.18 -8.42
C ALA A 116 -16.54 2.60 -7.93
N PRO A 117 -15.28 3.05 -8.00
CA PRO A 117 -14.95 4.43 -7.70
C PRO A 117 -15.78 5.34 -8.60
N VAL A 118 -16.54 6.26 -7.98
CA VAL A 118 -17.32 7.27 -8.70
C VAL A 118 -16.33 8.27 -9.27
N VAL A 119 -16.03 8.16 -10.56
CA VAL A 119 -15.24 9.17 -11.26
C VAL A 119 -16.14 10.38 -11.47
N ALA A 120 -15.80 11.51 -10.85
CA ALA A 120 -16.49 12.77 -11.08
C ALA A 120 -16.44 13.13 -12.57
N PRO A 121 -17.53 13.69 -13.16
CA PRO A 121 -17.53 14.08 -14.56
C PRO A 121 -16.44 15.14 -14.80
N VAL A 122 -15.57 14.88 -15.77
CA VAL A 122 -14.55 15.84 -16.22
C VAL A 122 -15.25 16.86 -17.12
N VAL A 123 -15.61 18.02 -16.56
CA VAL A 123 -16.36 19.08 -17.27
C VAL A 123 -15.46 19.92 -18.21
N VAL A 124 -14.13 19.76 -18.16
CA VAL A 124 -13.18 20.53 -19.00
C VAL A 124 -12.22 19.58 -19.71
N ALA A 125 -12.07 19.72 -21.03
CA ALA A 125 -11.09 18.96 -21.80
C ALA A 125 -9.68 19.17 -21.21
N PRO A 126 -8.96 18.09 -20.86
CA PRO A 126 -7.67 18.21 -20.20
C PRO A 126 -6.63 18.81 -21.16
N LYS A 127 -5.89 19.83 -20.69
CA LYS A 127 -4.85 20.52 -21.46
C LYS A 127 -3.52 19.76 -21.42
N GLY A 128 -2.72 19.89 -22.48
CA GLY A 128 -1.34 19.38 -22.54
C GLY A 128 -1.18 18.07 -23.32
N LYS A 129 0.01 17.47 -23.21
CA LYS A 129 0.35 16.21 -23.88
C LYS A 129 -0.28 15.04 -23.14
N GLN A 130 -0.89 14.12 -23.88
CA GLN A 130 -1.43 12.89 -23.32
C GLN A 130 -0.33 11.85 -23.08
N LEU A 131 -0.41 11.16 -21.95
CA LEU A 131 0.40 9.98 -21.63
C LEU A 131 -0.51 8.90 -21.05
N THR A 132 -0.38 7.68 -21.55
CA THR A 132 -0.99 6.49 -20.93
C THR A 132 0.10 5.66 -20.28
N ILE A 133 -0.07 5.32 -19.01
CA ILE A 133 0.83 4.42 -18.28
C ILE A 133 0.06 3.16 -17.85
N ASN A 134 0.74 2.02 -17.86
CA ASN A 134 0.23 0.82 -17.19
C ASN A 134 0.72 0.83 -15.73
N PHE A 135 -0.21 1.01 -14.80
CA PHE A 135 0.04 1.03 -13.37
C PHE A 135 -0.58 -0.20 -12.72
N TYR A 136 0.26 -1.19 -12.37
CA TYR A 136 -0.15 -2.48 -11.80
C TYR A 136 -1.29 -3.18 -12.58
N GLY A 137 -1.21 -3.18 -13.91
CA GLY A 137 -2.23 -3.80 -14.79
C GLY A 137 -3.40 -2.88 -15.15
N LYS A 138 -3.50 -1.68 -14.56
CA LYS A 138 -4.50 -0.67 -14.96
C LYS A 138 -3.91 0.37 -15.90
N PRO A 139 -4.50 0.59 -17.09
CA PRO A 139 -4.14 1.73 -17.93
C PRO A 139 -4.69 3.03 -17.30
N LEU A 140 -3.79 3.94 -16.95
CA LEU A 140 -4.12 5.27 -16.45
C LEU A 140 -3.71 6.33 -17.48
N ARG A 141 -4.60 7.29 -17.71
CA ARG A 141 -4.38 8.40 -18.64
C ARG A 141 -4.11 9.68 -17.88
N PHE A 142 -3.07 10.39 -18.27
CA PHE A 142 -2.69 11.69 -17.74
C PHE A 142 -2.47 12.69 -18.88
N TYR A 143 -2.64 13.96 -18.55
CA TYR A 143 -2.28 15.09 -19.40
C TYR A 143 -1.30 15.99 -18.66
N TYR A 144 -0.23 16.38 -19.32
CA TYR A 144 0.88 17.12 -18.70
C TYR A 144 1.43 18.21 -19.63
N ASP A 145 1.98 19.27 -19.06
CA ASP A 145 2.73 20.27 -19.83
C ASP A 145 3.99 19.63 -20.44
N GLY A 146 4.12 19.70 -21.76
CA GLY A 146 5.28 19.17 -22.48
C GLY A 146 6.62 19.77 -22.03
N ALA A 147 6.61 20.96 -21.42
CA ALA A 147 7.78 21.60 -20.85
C ALA A 147 8.31 20.89 -19.58
N LEU A 148 7.54 20.00 -18.95
CA LEU A 148 7.99 19.13 -17.84
C LEU A 148 9.08 18.15 -18.27
N ARG A 149 9.15 17.83 -19.57
CA ARG A 149 10.22 17.00 -20.11
C ARG A 149 11.49 17.83 -20.24
N LYS A 150 12.35 17.76 -19.22
CA LYS A 150 13.65 18.43 -19.20
C LYS A 150 14.77 17.44 -19.51
N ARG A 151 15.94 17.98 -19.83
CA ARG A 151 17.17 17.21 -20.05
C ARG A 151 18.17 17.62 -18.99
N LEU A 152 18.75 16.62 -18.33
CA LEU A 152 19.87 16.86 -17.43
C LEU A 152 21.15 16.99 -18.26
N SER A 153 22.07 17.85 -17.83
CA SER A 153 23.43 17.88 -18.38
C SER A 153 24.15 16.56 -18.11
N SER A 154 25.14 16.22 -18.94
CA SER A 154 25.95 15.00 -18.76
C SER A 154 26.72 14.99 -17.43
N ASN A 155 27.16 16.15 -16.95
CA ASN A 155 27.78 16.31 -15.63
C ASN A 155 26.70 16.65 -14.60
N ILE A 156 26.54 15.79 -13.59
CA ILE A 156 25.58 15.99 -12.51
C ILE A 156 26.28 16.66 -11.32
N ASN A 157 25.81 17.85 -10.97
CA ASN A 157 26.29 18.63 -9.84
C ASN A 157 25.16 19.51 -9.26
N LYS A 158 25.48 20.26 -8.20
CA LYS A 158 24.55 21.18 -7.53
C LYS A 158 23.89 22.19 -8.48
N ASP A 159 24.64 22.70 -9.46
CA ASP A 159 24.15 23.72 -10.39
C ASP A 159 23.18 23.11 -11.41
N SER A 160 23.50 21.93 -11.96
CA SER A 160 22.61 21.21 -12.86
C SER A 160 21.31 20.80 -12.16
N VAL A 161 21.38 20.35 -10.90
CA VAL A 161 20.20 19.98 -10.10
C VAL A 161 19.34 21.20 -9.79
N SER A 162 19.95 22.30 -9.32
CA SER A 162 19.23 23.54 -9.03
C SER A 162 18.58 24.13 -10.28
N ALA A 163 19.29 24.13 -11.42
CA ALA A 163 18.74 24.55 -12.71
C ALA A 163 17.57 23.67 -13.15
N TYR A 164 17.67 22.35 -12.95
CA TYR A 164 16.59 21.42 -13.26
C TYR A 164 15.32 21.74 -12.45
N TRP A 165 15.45 21.88 -11.12
CA TRP A 165 14.33 22.29 -10.25
C TRP A 165 13.72 23.62 -10.71
N SER A 166 14.56 24.64 -10.91
CA SER A 166 14.11 25.97 -11.35
C SER A 166 13.41 25.94 -12.71
N SER A 167 13.78 25.00 -13.58
CA SER A 167 13.14 24.83 -14.87
C SER A 167 11.78 24.14 -14.79
N LEU A 168 11.60 23.20 -13.84
CA LEU A 168 10.31 22.56 -13.55
C LEU A 168 9.36 23.49 -12.80
N SER A 169 9.88 24.33 -11.90
CA SER A 169 9.03 25.25 -11.13
C SER A 169 8.29 26.28 -11.98
N ARG A 170 8.73 26.51 -13.22
CA ARG A 170 8.14 27.44 -14.19
C ARG A 170 7.15 26.78 -15.17
N THR A 171 6.94 25.47 -15.08
CA THR A 171 6.00 24.75 -15.97
C THR A 171 4.59 24.71 -15.37
N ASP A 172 3.59 24.42 -16.18
CA ASP A 172 2.21 24.21 -15.70
C ASP A 172 2.03 22.77 -15.20
N TYR A 173 2.24 22.55 -13.89
CA TYR A 173 2.16 21.23 -13.25
C TYR A 173 0.95 21.06 -12.31
N ASP A 174 0.18 22.10 -12.04
CA ASP A 174 -0.88 22.04 -11.01
C ASP A 174 -2.00 21.07 -11.41
N ASP A 175 -2.41 21.07 -12.67
CA ASP A 175 -3.43 20.15 -13.18
C ASP A 175 -2.94 18.70 -13.21
N LEU A 176 -1.63 18.48 -13.36
CA LEU A 176 -1.04 17.14 -13.22
C LEU A 176 -1.09 16.67 -11.75
N LEU A 177 -0.80 17.55 -10.78
CA LEU A 177 -0.92 17.22 -9.36
C LEU A 177 -2.37 16.89 -8.97
N LYS A 178 -3.36 17.63 -9.48
CA LYS A 178 -4.78 17.32 -9.26
C LYS A 178 -5.17 15.96 -9.85
N GLN A 179 -4.66 15.62 -11.03
CA GLN A 179 -4.88 14.28 -11.62
C GLN A 179 -4.26 13.18 -10.75
N LEU A 180 -3.02 13.38 -10.27
CA LEU A 180 -2.35 12.43 -9.37
C LEU A 180 -3.12 12.24 -8.07
N ASP A 181 -3.64 13.31 -7.47
CA ASP A 181 -4.45 13.27 -6.25
C ASP A 181 -5.80 12.56 -6.48
N ALA A 182 -6.47 12.86 -7.59
CA ALA A 182 -7.69 12.15 -7.99
C ALA A 182 -7.46 10.65 -8.16
N GLN A 183 -6.33 10.24 -8.76
CA GLN A 183 -5.95 8.83 -8.86
C GLN A 183 -5.60 8.23 -7.49
N LYS A 184 -4.90 8.96 -6.62
CA LYS A 184 -4.61 8.54 -5.25
C LYS A 184 -5.89 8.19 -4.48
N ILE A 185 -6.89 9.05 -4.54
CA ILE A 185 -8.19 8.87 -3.88
C ILE A 185 -8.96 7.70 -4.51
N SER A 186 -9.10 7.70 -5.84
CA SER A 186 -9.85 6.69 -6.59
C SER A 186 -9.31 5.28 -6.39
N LEU A 187 -7.98 5.12 -6.41
CA LEU A 187 -7.30 3.84 -6.26
C LEU A 187 -6.93 3.52 -4.80
N GLN A 188 -7.27 4.40 -3.86
CA GLN A 188 -6.99 4.25 -2.43
C GLN A 188 -5.50 3.95 -2.15
N LEU A 189 -4.62 4.72 -2.80
CA LEU A 189 -3.18 4.50 -2.75
C LEU A 189 -2.60 4.86 -1.37
N ASN A 190 -1.82 3.95 -0.80
CA ASN A 190 -0.90 4.31 0.29
C ASN A 190 0.29 5.12 -0.27
N ASP A 191 1.19 5.56 0.60
CA ASP A 191 2.26 6.48 0.18
C ASP A 191 3.27 5.83 -0.77
N TRP A 192 3.61 4.55 -0.58
CA TRP A 192 4.45 3.80 -1.51
C TRP A 192 3.79 3.68 -2.90
N ALA A 193 2.51 3.29 -2.95
CA ALA A 193 1.78 3.16 -4.20
C ALA A 193 1.63 4.51 -4.92
N TYR A 194 1.38 5.60 -4.18
CA TYR A 194 1.34 6.94 -4.74
C TYR A 194 2.69 7.37 -5.31
N ALA A 195 3.78 7.10 -4.59
CA ALA A 195 5.12 7.43 -5.07
C ALA A 195 5.53 6.60 -6.29
N SER A 196 5.15 5.33 -6.34
CA SER A 196 5.30 4.47 -7.52
C SER A 196 4.52 5.01 -8.72
N LEU A 197 3.28 5.50 -8.52
CA LEU A 197 2.49 6.14 -9.57
C LEU A 197 3.19 7.39 -10.11
N VAL A 198 3.66 8.26 -9.21
CA VAL A 198 4.43 9.46 -9.56
C VAL A 198 5.68 9.09 -10.36
N HIS A 199 6.41 8.07 -9.92
CA HIS A 199 7.62 7.62 -10.61
C HIS A 199 7.32 7.02 -11.98
N LYS A 200 6.30 6.19 -12.11
CA LYS A 200 5.87 5.61 -13.38
C LYS A 200 5.47 6.67 -14.39
N LEU A 201 4.76 7.71 -13.92
CA LEU A 201 4.43 8.88 -14.73
C LEU A 201 5.70 9.63 -15.17
N ALA A 202 6.60 9.92 -14.23
CA ALA A 202 7.86 10.60 -14.51
C ALA A 202 8.78 9.82 -15.47
N ALA A 203 8.74 8.49 -15.42
CA ALA A 203 9.38 7.60 -16.37
C ALA A 203 8.78 7.74 -17.77
N GLY A 204 7.45 7.70 -17.89
CA GLY A 204 6.76 7.89 -19.16
C GLY A 204 7.04 9.26 -19.79
N VAL A 205 7.00 10.35 -19.02
CA VAL A 205 7.30 11.72 -19.50
C VAL A 205 8.73 11.83 -20.04
N ASN A 206 9.69 11.15 -19.41
CA ASN A 206 11.12 11.27 -19.75
C ASN A 206 11.63 10.18 -20.70
N ASN A 207 10.77 9.31 -21.23
CA ASN A 207 11.13 8.12 -22.02
C ASN A 207 12.10 7.20 -21.25
N ASN A 208 11.78 6.89 -19.99
CA ASN A 208 12.51 5.96 -19.11
C ASN A 208 13.97 6.33 -18.83
N ARG A 209 14.34 7.60 -18.94
CA ARG A 209 15.68 8.06 -18.53
C ARG A 209 15.76 8.21 -17.02
N GLN A 210 16.54 7.35 -16.39
CA GLN A 210 16.56 7.16 -14.94
C GLN A 210 16.78 8.47 -14.15
N ASN A 211 17.77 9.27 -14.53
CA ASN A 211 18.10 10.51 -13.80
C ASN A 211 16.98 11.55 -13.91
N GLU A 212 16.49 11.82 -15.12
CA GLU A 212 15.39 12.76 -15.34
C GLU A 212 14.08 12.28 -14.69
N SER A 213 13.84 10.97 -14.68
CA SER A 213 12.70 10.35 -13.99
C SER A 213 12.79 10.49 -12.47
N ALA A 214 13.96 10.27 -11.87
CA ALA A 214 14.19 10.49 -10.45
C ALA A 214 13.99 11.96 -10.07
N LEU A 215 14.53 12.89 -10.87
CA LEU A 215 14.40 14.34 -10.63
C LEU A 215 12.95 14.82 -10.74
N LEU A 216 12.20 14.35 -11.75
CA LEU A 216 10.78 14.71 -11.89
C LEU A 216 9.93 14.06 -10.80
N SER A 217 10.25 12.83 -10.38
CA SER A 217 9.58 12.16 -9.26
C SER A 217 9.78 12.93 -7.96
N TRP A 218 11.02 13.32 -7.67
CA TRP A 218 11.38 14.15 -6.52
C TRP A 218 10.60 15.47 -6.51
N PHE A 219 10.58 16.17 -7.65
CA PHE A 219 9.83 17.41 -7.79
C PHE A 219 8.34 17.22 -7.49
N LEU A 220 7.68 16.25 -8.13
CA LEU A 220 6.25 16.00 -7.95
C LEU A 220 5.92 15.54 -6.52
N LEU A 221 6.74 14.67 -5.92
CA LEU A 221 6.56 14.24 -4.52
C LEU A 221 6.70 15.41 -3.53
N ALA A 222 7.71 16.26 -3.71
CA ALA A 222 7.90 17.45 -2.89
C ALA A 222 6.73 18.43 -3.03
N LYS A 223 6.20 18.62 -4.25
CA LYS A 223 5.00 19.42 -4.50
C LYS A 223 3.74 18.82 -3.90
N SER A 224 3.68 17.50 -3.78
CA SER A 224 2.63 16.77 -3.07
C SER A 224 2.82 16.70 -1.55
N GLY A 225 3.81 17.43 -1.00
CA GLY A 225 4.01 17.59 0.45
C GLY A 225 4.91 16.54 1.12
N PHE A 226 5.49 15.62 0.35
CA PHE A 226 6.43 14.63 0.87
C PHE A 226 7.83 15.21 1.04
N LYS A 227 8.53 14.79 2.10
CA LYS A 227 9.95 15.07 2.37
C LYS A 227 10.90 14.34 1.41
N ALA A 228 10.51 14.20 0.15
CA ALA A 228 11.33 13.59 -0.88
C ALA A 228 12.55 14.49 -1.14
N ARG A 229 13.70 13.85 -1.28
CA ARG A 229 14.97 14.50 -1.63
C ARG A 229 15.71 13.66 -2.65
N ILE A 230 16.87 14.14 -3.07
CA ILE A 230 17.76 13.35 -3.91
C ILE A 230 19.15 13.25 -3.30
N ALA A 231 19.87 12.21 -3.71
CA ALA A 231 21.32 12.19 -3.71
C ALA A 231 21.81 12.09 -5.16
N TYR A 232 23.02 12.58 -5.43
CA TYR A 232 23.64 12.37 -6.73
C TYR A 232 25.11 11.96 -6.64
N SER A 233 25.54 11.18 -7.64
CA SER A 233 26.95 10.95 -7.99
C SER A 233 27.29 11.71 -9.27
N LYS A 234 28.48 11.49 -9.86
CA LYS A 234 28.84 12.10 -11.15
C LYS A 234 27.89 11.73 -12.29
N SER A 235 27.26 10.55 -12.22
CA SER A 235 26.48 9.95 -13.33
C SER A 235 25.05 9.58 -12.97
N SER A 236 24.68 9.57 -11.69
CA SER A 236 23.39 9.02 -11.24
C SER A 236 22.71 9.93 -10.23
N VAL A 237 21.38 10.03 -10.33
CA VAL A 237 20.49 10.65 -9.33
C VAL A 237 19.68 9.55 -8.66
N TYR A 238 19.61 9.60 -7.34
CA TYR A 238 18.88 8.67 -6.50
C TYR A 238 17.78 9.40 -5.76
N LEU A 239 16.55 8.88 -5.83
CA LEU A 239 15.43 9.39 -5.06
C LEU A 239 15.52 8.87 -3.63
N LEU A 240 15.46 9.77 -2.65
CA LEU A 240 15.44 9.42 -1.24
C LEU A 240 14.13 9.85 -0.59
N VAL A 241 13.57 8.98 0.24
CA VAL A 241 12.36 9.27 1.02
C VAL A 241 12.54 8.86 2.47
N PRO A 242 12.06 9.63 3.44
CA PRO A 242 11.98 9.18 4.81
C PRO A 242 10.73 8.31 4.99
N SER A 243 10.83 7.31 5.86
CA SER A 243 9.72 6.42 6.22
C SER A 243 9.48 6.47 7.73
N GLU A 244 8.21 6.30 8.13
CA GLU A 244 7.82 6.09 9.54
C GLU A 244 8.18 4.69 10.03
N GLN A 245 8.16 3.71 9.13
CA GLN A 245 8.56 2.32 9.39
C GLN A 245 9.95 2.05 8.83
N GLU A 246 10.66 1.10 9.44
CA GLU A 246 11.95 0.66 8.96
C GLU A 246 11.84 -0.12 7.66
N LEU A 247 12.74 0.16 6.71
CA LEU A 247 12.87 -0.57 5.45
C LEU A 247 14.16 -1.40 5.51
N PHE A 248 14.02 -2.71 5.47
CA PHE A 248 15.15 -3.65 5.52
C PHE A 248 15.82 -3.75 4.16
N GLU A 249 17.13 -3.98 4.17
CA GLU A 249 17.96 -4.11 2.95
C GLU A 249 17.93 -2.92 1.97
N VAL A 250 17.28 -1.81 2.34
CA VAL A 250 17.29 -0.56 1.57
C VAL A 250 18.38 0.36 2.11
N SER A 251 19.31 0.76 1.24
CA SER A 251 20.37 1.70 1.59
C SER A 251 19.79 3.05 2.05
N TYR A 252 20.35 3.64 3.11
CA TYR A 252 19.84 4.88 3.67
C TYR A 252 20.93 5.84 4.16
N PHE A 253 20.50 7.08 4.44
CA PHE A 253 21.26 8.10 5.15
C PHE A 253 20.51 8.54 6.40
N THR A 254 21.23 8.92 7.44
CA THR A 254 20.60 9.49 8.64
C THR A 254 20.87 10.98 8.73
N PHE A 255 19.81 11.78 8.80
CA PHE A 255 19.89 13.22 9.07
C PHE A 255 18.94 13.60 10.19
N ALA A 256 19.46 14.31 11.20
CA ALA A 256 18.72 14.73 12.37
C ALA A 256 17.90 13.58 13.01
N GLY A 257 18.52 12.39 13.11
CA GLY A 257 17.88 11.18 13.65
C GLY A 257 16.84 10.51 12.73
N LYS A 258 16.64 11.00 11.49
CA LYS A 258 15.70 10.43 10.53
C LYS A 258 16.42 9.73 9.38
N ARG A 259 16.03 8.48 9.12
CA ARG A 259 16.52 7.69 7.97
C ARG A 259 15.82 8.14 6.68
N TYR A 260 16.62 8.39 5.64
CA TYR A 260 16.19 8.65 4.26
C TYR A 260 16.67 7.52 3.39
N TYR A 261 15.73 6.71 2.92
CA TYR A 261 15.98 5.48 2.17
C TYR A 261 16.08 5.79 0.68
N ALA A 262 17.07 5.21 0.02
CA ALA A 262 17.23 5.28 -1.42
C ALA A 262 16.36 4.23 -2.10
N ILE A 263 15.29 4.70 -2.71
CA ILE A 263 14.22 3.84 -3.20
C ILE A 263 14.28 3.69 -4.73
N ASP A 264 13.83 2.54 -5.19
CA ASP A 264 13.40 2.29 -6.56
C ASP A 264 12.03 1.60 -6.51
N PHE A 265 11.25 1.73 -7.57
CA PHE A 265 9.93 1.13 -7.73
C PHE A 265 9.96 -0.02 -8.75
N ASP A 266 11.13 -0.41 -9.25
CA ASP A 266 11.33 -1.58 -10.11
C ASP A 266 11.68 -2.86 -9.33
N GLY A 267 11.69 -2.80 -7.99
CA GLY A 267 12.07 -3.90 -7.10
C GLY A 267 13.57 -4.07 -6.91
N LYS A 268 14.43 -3.25 -7.55
CA LYS A 268 15.88 -3.43 -7.47
C LYS A 268 16.52 -2.59 -6.37
N LYS A 269 17.30 -3.25 -5.53
CA LYS A 269 18.15 -2.60 -4.52
C LYS A 269 19.22 -1.74 -5.20
N LYS A 270 19.35 -0.48 -4.77
CA LYS A 270 20.42 0.43 -5.23
C LYS A 270 21.66 0.29 -4.36
N LYS A 271 22.76 -0.19 -4.96
CA LYS A 271 24.09 -0.05 -4.36
C LYS A 271 24.59 1.37 -4.60
N LEU A 272 24.74 2.11 -3.52
CA LEU A 272 25.21 3.48 -3.56
C LEU A 272 26.70 3.53 -3.17
N GLY A 273 27.51 4.19 -3.98
CA GLY A 273 28.87 4.62 -3.62
C GLY A 273 28.84 6.04 -3.04
N ARG A 274 29.98 6.72 -2.94
CA ARG A 274 30.00 8.12 -2.45
C ARG A 274 29.05 9.02 -3.25
N VAL A 275 28.09 9.63 -2.58
CA VAL A 275 27.13 10.58 -3.17
C VAL A 275 27.09 11.90 -2.39
N PHE A 276 26.50 12.91 -3.01
CA PHE A 276 26.21 14.20 -2.41
C PHE A 276 24.71 14.32 -2.18
N THR A 277 24.32 14.82 -1.01
CA THR A 277 22.93 15.19 -0.69
C THR A 277 22.90 16.45 0.17
N TYR A 278 21.71 16.90 0.57
CA TYR A 278 21.51 18.13 1.32
C TYR A 278 20.62 17.90 2.55
N ASP A 279 20.68 18.85 3.48
CA ASP A 279 19.96 18.82 4.74
C ASP A 279 18.99 20.00 4.79
N GLY A 280 17.79 19.73 4.32
CA GLY A 280 16.73 20.71 4.15
C GLY A 280 15.55 20.07 3.41
N GLU A 281 14.42 20.74 3.44
CA GLU A 281 13.20 20.29 2.79
C GLU A 281 12.64 21.40 1.91
N TYR A 282 11.88 21.01 0.89
CA TYR A 282 11.06 21.99 0.17
C TYR A 282 10.08 22.62 1.17
N PRO A 283 9.95 23.97 1.24
CA PRO A 283 9.08 24.60 2.24
C PRO A 283 7.68 24.01 2.19
N GLY A 284 7.08 23.61 3.32
CA GLY A 284 5.76 22.96 3.39
C GLY A 284 5.73 21.45 3.08
N ALA A 285 6.83 20.85 2.66
CA ALA A 285 6.94 19.40 2.55
C ALA A 285 7.29 18.77 3.91
N ALA A 286 6.27 18.29 4.63
CA ALA A 286 6.42 17.81 6.00
C ALA A 286 6.31 16.27 6.12
N LYS A 287 5.71 15.61 5.13
CA LYS A 287 5.24 14.23 5.24
C LYS A 287 6.35 13.20 4.99
N ALA A 288 6.53 12.27 5.92
CA ALA A 288 7.27 11.02 5.68
C ALA A 288 6.32 9.93 5.17
N PHE A 289 6.86 8.89 4.57
CA PHE A 289 6.06 7.79 4.05
C PHE A 289 5.48 6.97 5.20
N ASP A 290 4.19 6.74 5.15
CA ASP A 290 3.52 5.69 5.90
C ASP A 290 3.46 4.43 5.04
N MET A 291 4.20 3.41 5.45
CA MET A 291 4.37 2.13 4.78
C MET A 291 3.33 1.10 5.23
N ARG A 292 2.29 1.49 5.97
CA ARG A 292 1.19 0.58 6.25
C ARG A 292 0.40 0.28 4.98
N VAL A 293 0.09 -0.99 4.80
CA VAL A 293 -0.70 -1.50 3.67
C VAL A 293 -2.17 -1.51 4.08
N THR A 294 -3.04 -0.89 3.27
CA THR A 294 -4.49 -1.01 3.45
C THR A 294 -5.04 -2.19 2.65
N PRO A 295 -6.19 -2.76 3.03
CA PRO A 295 -6.76 -3.90 2.31
C PRO A 295 -7.11 -3.61 0.84
N THR A 296 -7.21 -2.36 0.40
CA THR A 296 -7.74 -1.97 -0.92
C THR A 296 -6.71 -1.37 -1.87
N VAL A 297 -5.48 -1.12 -1.40
CA VAL A 297 -4.44 -0.46 -2.20
C VAL A 297 -4.18 -1.16 -3.54
N ALA A 298 -4.07 -0.37 -4.60
CA ALA A 298 -3.55 -0.79 -5.91
C ALA A 298 -4.27 -1.98 -6.59
N SER A 299 -5.53 -2.26 -6.26
CA SER A 299 -6.35 -3.27 -6.94
C SER A 299 -6.42 -2.98 -8.44
N SER A 300 -6.13 -3.96 -9.30
CA SER A 300 -6.33 -3.87 -10.76
C SER A 300 -7.76 -4.20 -11.19
N ASN A 301 -8.55 -4.81 -10.31
CA ASN A 301 -9.83 -5.47 -10.59
C ASN A 301 -9.69 -6.62 -11.61
N GLN A 302 -8.48 -7.13 -11.82
CA GLN A 302 -8.21 -8.30 -12.65
C GLN A 302 -8.01 -9.48 -11.72
N SER A 303 -9.06 -10.29 -11.61
CA SER A 303 -9.01 -11.51 -10.80
C SER A 303 -8.43 -12.66 -11.62
N GLU A 304 -7.40 -13.28 -11.07
CA GLU A 304 -6.89 -14.59 -11.50
C GLU A 304 -7.24 -15.64 -10.44
N ARG A 305 -7.05 -16.93 -10.77
CA ARG A 305 -7.37 -18.05 -9.88
C ARG A 305 -6.23 -19.04 -9.76
N ARG A 306 -6.12 -19.66 -8.59
CA ARG A 306 -5.22 -20.78 -8.32
C ARG A 306 -5.99 -21.88 -7.59
N HIS A 307 -5.78 -23.12 -8.04
CA HIS A 307 -6.35 -24.30 -7.40
C HIS A 307 -5.39 -24.84 -6.36
N LEU A 308 -5.84 -24.90 -5.11
CA LEU A 308 -5.11 -25.46 -3.99
C LEU A 308 -5.84 -26.70 -3.48
N SER A 309 -5.08 -27.68 -2.98
CA SER A 309 -5.67 -28.92 -2.49
C SER A 309 -4.90 -29.44 -1.28
N PHE A 310 -5.61 -30.04 -0.32
CA PHE A 310 -5.00 -30.63 0.87
C PHE A 310 -5.85 -31.76 1.44
N LYS A 311 -5.24 -32.59 2.28
CA LYS A 311 -5.94 -33.66 3.01
C LYS A 311 -6.02 -33.32 4.49
N PHE A 312 -7.19 -33.53 5.08
CA PHE A 312 -7.40 -33.41 6.51
C PHE A 312 -8.36 -34.50 6.98
N GLU A 313 -7.99 -35.23 8.04
CA GLU A 313 -8.79 -36.33 8.61
C GLU A 313 -9.29 -37.36 7.57
N GLY A 314 -8.43 -37.71 6.61
CA GLY A 314 -8.73 -38.68 5.56
C GLY A 314 -9.58 -38.16 4.40
N LYS A 315 -10.01 -36.89 4.44
CA LYS A 315 -10.79 -36.24 3.38
C LYS A 315 -9.92 -35.28 2.56
N GLN A 316 -10.12 -35.30 1.24
CA GLN A 316 -9.54 -34.33 0.31
C GLN A 316 -10.40 -33.07 0.27
N TYR A 317 -9.76 -31.90 0.32
CA TYR A 317 -10.37 -30.58 0.19
C TYR A 317 -9.71 -29.85 -0.97
N ASN A 318 -10.53 -29.13 -1.74
CA ASN A 318 -10.09 -28.31 -2.86
C ASN A 318 -10.56 -26.88 -2.62
N ILE A 319 -9.67 -25.92 -2.83
CA ILE A 319 -9.90 -24.50 -2.60
C ILE A 319 -9.51 -23.75 -3.87
N ASP A 320 -10.46 -23.01 -4.43
CA ASP A 320 -10.20 -22.13 -5.55
C ASP A 320 -9.93 -20.73 -5.02
N VAL A 321 -8.65 -20.35 -4.98
CA VAL A 321 -8.25 -19.03 -4.53
C VAL A 321 -8.41 -18.04 -5.68
N ALA A 322 -9.01 -16.90 -5.42
CA ALA A 322 -9.05 -15.76 -6.33
C ALA A 322 -8.11 -14.67 -5.81
N TYR A 323 -7.32 -14.05 -6.69
CA TYR A 323 -6.44 -12.96 -6.32
C TYR A 323 -6.39 -11.86 -7.38
N ASP A 324 -6.15 -10.64 -6.93
CA ASP A 324 -6.01 -9.48 -7.81
C ASP A 324 -4.56 -9.38 -8.29
N ARG A 325 -4.32 -9.49 -9.60
CA ARG A 325 -2.98 -9.48 -10.17
C ARG A 325 -2.25 -8.15 -9.93
N GLY A 326 -2.98 -7.04 -9.87
CA GLY A 326 -2.41 -5.72 -9.58
C GLY A 326 -1.83 -5.64 -8.18
N ARG A 327 -2.49 -6.24 -7.19
CA ARG A 327 -1.96 -6.31 -5.83
C ARG A 327 -0.67 -7.11 -5.74
N VAL A 328 -0.58 -8.24 -6.44
CA VAL A 328 0.66 -9.02 -6.50
C VAL A 328 1.79 -8.19 -7.12
N LEU A 329 1.52 -7.48 -8.23
CA LEU A 329 2.51 -6.60 -8.86
C LEU A 329 2.90 -5.40 -7.99
N PHE A 330 1.99 -4.93 -7.14
CA PHE A 330 2.30 -3.89 -6.16
C PHE A 330 3.23 -4.41 -5.08
N PHE A 331 2.91 -5.56 -4.49
CA PHE A 331 3.72 -6.14 -3.43
C PHE A 331 5.11 -6.57 -3.89
N SER A 332 5.25 -7.02 -5.15
CA SER A 332 6.57 -7.34 -5.73
C SER A 332 7.50 -6.13 -5.90
N THR A 333 7.01 -4.91 -5.64
CA THR A 333 7.83 -3.68 -5.62
C THR A 333 7.94 -3.09 -4.22
N TYR A 334 7.28 -3.69 -3.24
CA TYR A 334 7.22 -3.18 -1.88
C TYR A 334 8.53 -3.51 -1.15
N PRO A 335 9.16 -2.56 -0.45
CA PRO A 335 10.37 -2.85 0.30
C PRO A 335 10.05 -3.78 1.47
N GLN A 336 11.02 -4.60 1.87
CA GLN A 336 10.90 -5.46 3.03
C GLN A 336 10.71 -4.64 4.31
N LEU A 337 9.72 -5.02 5.12
CA LEU A 337 9.32 -4.35 6.36
C LEU A 337 9.51 -5.24 7.59
N SER A 338 9.26 -4.75 8.80
CA SER A 338 9.18 -5.58 10.02
C SER A 338 8.01 -6.58 9.98
N LEU A 339 8.16 -7.73 10.63
CA LEU A 339 7.16 -8.83 10.59
C LEU A 339 5.83 -8.40 11.16
N SER A 340 5.86 -7.57 12.19
CA SER A 340 4.66 -6.98 12.77
C SER A 340 3.76 -6.36 11.71
N LEU A 341 4.31 -5.71 10.67
CA LEU A 341 3.52 -5.09 9.61
C LEU A 341 2.89 -6.11 8.66
N TYR A 342 3.57 -7.23 8.40
CA TYR A 342 3.00 -8.35 7.66
C TYR A 342 1.89 -9.04 8.46
N PHE A 343 2.12 -9.32 9.75
CA PHE A 343 1.12 -9.90 10.63
C PHE A 343 -0.11 -8.99 10.85
N SER A 344 0.08 -7.66 10.92
CA SER A 344 -1.02 -6.69 10.96
C SER A 344 -1.68 -6.45 9.59
N SER A 345 -1.14 -7.00 8.51
CA SER A 345 -1.66 -6.74 7.17
C SER A 345 -3.04 -7.35 6.97
N GLY A 346 -3.90 -6.60 6.26
CA GLY A 346 -5.20 -7.08 5.86
C GLY A 346 -5.19 -7.60 4.43
N VAL A 347 -5.97 -8.65 4.17
CA VAL A 347 -6.14 -9.23 2.83
C VAL A 347 -7.26 -8.53 2.09
N TYR A 348 -7.03 -8.23 0.81
CA TYR A 348 -8.06 -7.59 -0.02
C TYR A 348 -9.33 -8.43 -0.11
N LYS A 349 -10.48 -7.77 0.05
CA LYS A 349 -11.79 -8.42 0.13
C LYS A 349 -12.12 -9.33 -1.06
N ALA A 350 -11.62 -9.00 -2.26
CA ALA A 350 -11.80 -9.83 -3.45
C ALA A 350 -11.09 -11.19 -3.34
N THR A 351 -9.98 -11.26 -2.59
CA THR A 351 -9.26 -12.50 -2.25
C THR A 351 -9.78 -13.13 -0.97
N ALA A 352 -9.92 -12.33 0.08
CA ALA A 352 -10.31 -12.76 1.41
C ALA A 352 -11.68 -13.45 1.41
N THR A 353 -12.71 -12.79 0.84
CA THR A 353 -14.10 -13.23 1.00
C THR A 353 -14.35 -14.60 0.36
N PRO A 354 -13.93 -14.88 -0.91
CA PRO A 354 -14.14 -16.19 -1.51
C PRO A 354 -13.35 -17.31 -0.81
N LEU A 355 -12.12 -17.03 -0.37
CA LEU A 355 -11.29 -17.99 0.36
C LEU A 355 -11.91 -18.34 1.71
N GLN A 356 -12.24 -17.33 2.52
CA GLN A 356 -12.86 -17.50 3.82
C GLN A 356 -14.20 -18.23 3.74
N LYS A 357 -15.05 -17.93 2.74
CA LYS A 357 -16.33 -18.66 2.55
C LYS A 357 -16.13 -20.15 2.29
N GLN A 358 -15.15 -20.51 1.46
CA GLN A 358 -14.85 -21.91 1.15
C GLN A 358 -14.35 -22.65 2.39
N LEU A 359 -13.38 -22.07 3.10
CA LEU A 359 -12.84 -22.65 4.34
C LEU A 359 -13.92 -22.75 5.42
N ALA A 360 -14.70 -21.68 5.64
CA ALA A 360 -15.75 -21.64 6.65
C ALA A 360 -16.85 -22.68 6.44
N LYS A 361 -17.18 -22.99 5.17
CA LYS A 361 -18.11 -24.06 4.81
C LYS A 361 -17.60 -25.42 5.27
N TYR A 362 -16.31 -25.70 5.11
CA TYR A 362 -15.71 -26.97 5.50
C TYR A 362 -15.48 -27.11 7.00
N MET A 363 -15.43 -26.00 7.73
CA MET A 363 -15.19 -25.98 9.17
C MET A 363 -16.46 -26.03 10.03
N GLN A 364 -17.65 -26.09 9.42
CA GLN A 364 -18.92 -26.17 10.16
C GLN A 364 -18.95 -27.42 11.06
N GLY A 365 -19.29 -27.20 12.34
CA GLY A 365 -19.36 -28.26 13.35
C GLY A 365 -18.02 -28.67 13.97
N MET A 366 -16.89 -28.11 13.53
CA MET A 366 -15.59 -28.42 14.13
C MET A 366 -15.45 -27.82 15.53
N SER A 367 -14.72 -28.52 16.40
CA SER A 367 -14.22 -27.93 17.66
C SER A 367 -13.12 -26.91 17.39
N GLU A 368 -12.84 -26.03 18.36
CA GLU A 368 -11.81 -24.99 18.22
C GLU A 368 -10.42 -25.56 17.82
N PRO A 369 -9.86 -26.61 18.47
CA PRO A 369 -8.59 -27.20 18.06
C PRO A 369 -8.64 -27.88 16.69
N GLN A 370 -9.76 -28.50 16.35
CA GLN A 370 -9.94 -29.15 15.05
C GLN A 370 -9.98 -28.12 13.93
N ALA A 371 -10.68 -27.00 14.13
CA ALA A 371 -10.73 -25.88 13.19
C ALA A 371 -9.36 -25.22 13.00
N VAL A 372 -8.59 -25.02 14.07
CA VAL A 372 -7.21 -24.51 13.95
C VAL A 372 -6.30 -25.51 13.24
N ASN A 373 -6.40 -26.81 13.55
CA ASN A 373 -5.63 -27.85 12.84
C ASN A 373 -6.03 -27.98 11.35
N PHE A 374 -7.30 -27.74 11.01
CA PHE A 374 -7.76 -27.69 9.63
C PHE A 374 -7.09 -26.56 8.85
N LEU A 375 -7.06 -25.35 9.44
CA LEU A 375 -6.35 -24.20 8.87
C LEU A 375 -4.83 -24.43 8.80
N LEU A 376 -4.23 -25.05 9.82
CA LEU A 376 -2.82 -25.45 9.78
C LEU A 376 -2.56 -26.39 8.61
N ARG A 377 -3.45 -27.38 8.38
CA ARG A 377 -3.24 -28.37 7.32
C ARG A 377 -3.42 -27.79 5.93
N PHE A 378 -4.36 -26.86 5.77
CA PHE A 378 -4.48 -26.05 4.56
C PHE A 378 -3.14 -25.36 4.24
N VAL A 379 -2.59 -24.59 5.17
CA VAL A 379 -1.34 -23.84 4.93
C VAL A 379 -0.14 -24.78 4.75
N GLN A 380 0.02 -25.79 5.60
CA GLN A 380 1.17 -26.70 5.57
C GLN A 380 1.29 -27.48 4.26
N THR A 381 0.16 -27.97 3.71
CA THR A 381 0.19 -29.01 2.67
C THR A 381 -0.44 -28.61 1.34
N SER A 382 -1.17 -27.49 1.28
CA SER A 382 -1.65 -26.97 -0.01
C SER A 382 -0.63 -26.06 -0.70
N LEU A 383 0.35 -25.55 0.05
CA LEU A 383 1.43 -24.69 -0.42
C LEU A 383 2.76 -25.46 -0.38
N LYS A 384 3.57 -25.33 -1.43
CA LYS A 384 4.91 -25.94 -1.47
C LYS A 384 5.90 -25.09 -0.67
N TYR A 385 6.89 -25.74 -0.07
CA TYR A 385 7.95 -25.08 0.69
C TYR A 385 9.18 -24.94 -0.19
N GLU A 386 9.77 -23.76 -0.19
CA GLU A 386 11.09 -23.42 -0.75
C GLU A 386 11.52 -22.12 -0.05
N THR A 387 12.82 -21.94 0.19
CA THR A 387 13.33 -20.71 0.83
C THR A 387 13.26 -19.52 -0.14
N ASP A 388 13.18 -18.32 0.40
CA ASP A 388 13.23 -17.10 -0.40
C ASP A 388 14.50 -16.98 -1.25
N ASP A 389 15.67 -17.31 -0.70
CA ASP A 389 16.92 -17.32 -1.46
C ASP A 389 16.85 -18.26 -2.69
N GLN A 390 16.14 -19.39 -2.60
CA GLN A 390 15.94 -20.30 -3.73
C GLN A 390 14.91 -19.77 -4.74
N GLN A 391 13.81 -19.19 -4.27
CA GLN A 391 12.73 -18.70 -5.13
C GLN A 391 13.04 -17.35 -5.80
N PHE A 392 13.66 -16.43 -5.05
CA PHE A 392 13.87 -15.03 -5.43
C PHE A 392 15.34 -14.64 -5.55
N GLY A 393 16.27 -15.41 -4.99
CA GLY A 393 17.69 -15.08 -4.94
C GLY A 393 18.07 -14.08 -3.84
N GLU A 394 17.11 -13.75 -2.98
CA GLU A 394 17.24 -12.89 -1.80
C GLU A 394 16.05 -13.11 -0.87
N GLU A 395 16.20 -12.71 0.39
CA GLU A 395 15.11 -12.70 1.37
C GLU A 395 13.95 -11.80 0.92
N ASN A 396 12.72 -12.32 0.88
CA ASN A 396 11.56 -11.62 0.36
C ASN A 396 10.23 -12.10 0.96
N TYR A 397 9.89 -11.50 2.10
CA TYR A 397 8.68 -11.85 2.84
C TYR A 397 7.41 -11.51 2.07
N LEU A 398 6.50 -12.46 2.01
CA LEU A 398 5.27 -12.36 1.24
C LEU A 398 4.08 -11.92 2.09
N PHE A 399 3.28 -11.02 1.53
CA PHE A 399 1.93 -10.77 2.04
C PHE A 399 1.01 -11.97 1.73
N PRO A 400 -0.10 -12.18 2.46
CA PRO A 400 -0.98 -13.32 2.23
C PRO A 400 -1.42 -13.51 0.77
N GLU A 401 -1.70 -12.42 0.04
CA GLU A 401 -2.03 -12.48 -1.39
C GLU A 401 -0.89 -13.01 -2.26
N GLU A 402 0.36 -12.68 -1.93
CA GLU A 402 1.56 -13.19 -2.60
C GLU A 402 1.80 -14.65 -2.26
N THR A 403 1.67 -15.05 -0.98
CA THR A 403 1.75 -16.45 -0.55
C THR A 403 0.76 -17.34 -1.31
N LEU A 404 -0.45 -16.81 -1.57
CA LEU A 404 -1.48 -17.49 -2.34
C LEU A 404 -1.21 -17.47 -3.86
N PHE A 405 -0.39 -16.56 -4.35
CA PHE A 405 -0.01 -16.44 -5.76
C PHE A 405 1.23 -17.28 -6.12
N TYR A 406 2.35 -17.10 -5.41
CA TYR A 406 3.65 -17.69 -5.75
C TYR A 406 3.67 -19.21 -5.56
N PRO A 407 4.43 -19.95 -6.39
CA PRO A 407 4.44 -21.41 -6.36
C PRO A 407 4.93 -21.97 -5.02
N TYR A 408 5.82 -21.25 -4.33
CA TYR A 408 6.40 -21.63 -3.05
C TYR A 408 6.23 -20.53 -2.00
N SER A 409 6.43 -20.92 -0.74
CA SER A 409 6.33 -20.05 0.45
C SER A 409 7.09 -20.69 1.60
N ASP A 410 7.74 -19.88 2.42
CA ASP A 410 8.53 -20.36 3.56
C ASP A 410 7.86 -20.05 4.92
N CYS A 411 8.66 -19.91 5.99
CA CYS A 411 8.13 -20.01 7.35
C CYS A 411 7.29 -18.78 7.77
N GLU A 412 7.76 -17.57 7.49
CA GLU A 412 7.03 -16.35 7.82
C GLU A 412 5.82 -16.11 6.93
N ASP A 413 5.90 -16.43 5.63
CA ASP A 413 4.79 -16.34 4.70
C ASP A 413 3.58 -17.15 5.20
N ARG A 414 3.89 -18.40 5.56
CA ARG A 414 2.93 -19.35 6.11
C ARG A 414 2.41 -18.89 7.46
N ALA A 415 3.28 -18.32 8.31
CA ALA A 415 2.90 -17.80 9.61
C ALA A 415 1.93 -16.61 9.49
N VAL A 416 2.20 -15.67 8.59
CA VAL A 416 1.36 -14.50 8.34
C VAL A 416 0.00 -14.93 7.76
N LEU A 417 -0.03 -15.77 6.73
CA LEU A 417 -1.27 -16.29 6.15
C LEU A 417 -2.10 -17.06 7.18
N PHE A 418 -1.48 -17.96 7.95
CA PHE A 418 -2.16 -18.75 8.97
C PHE A 418 -2.74 -17.87 10.08
N ALA A 419 -1.96 -16.90 10.57
CA ALA A 419 -2.41 -15.99 11.62
C ALA A 419 -3.62 -15.15 11.17
N TRP A 420 -3.59 -14.65 9.93
CA TRP A 420 -4.73 -13.95 9.33
C TRP A 420 -5.97 -14.85 9.24
N LEU A 421 -5.84 -16.10 8.79
CA LEU A 421 -6.95 -17.06 8.70
C LEU A 421 -7.58 -17.34 10.06
N VAL A 422 -6.75 -17.63 11.08
CA VAL A 422 -7.24 -17.92 12.44
C VAL A 422 -7.95 -16.69 13.04
N LYS A 423 -7.34 -15.50 12.97
CA LYS A 423 -7.96 -14.27 13.48
C LYS A 423 -9.28 -13.99 12.76
N SER A 424 -9.30 -14.09 11.43
CA SER A 424 -10.45 -13.66 10.63
C SER A 424 -11.62 -14.66 10.57
N LEU A 425 -11.36 -15.96 10.70
CA LEU A 425 -12.39 -17.00 10.67
C LEU A 425 -12.84 -17.43 12.07
N LEU A 426 -11.94 -17.46 13.05
CA LEU A 426 -12.21 -18.02 14.38
C LEU A 426 -12.25 -16.96 15.48
N GLY A 427 -11.83 -15.72 15.20
CA GLY A 427 -11.77 -14.65 16.21
C GLY A 427 -10.78 -14.91 17.35
N LEU A 428 -9.87 -15.89 17.18
CA LEU A 428 -8.86 -16.22 18.18
C LEU A 428 -7.69 -15.27 18.05
N ASP A 429 -7.10 -14.90 19.19
CA ASP A 429 -5.88 -14.10 19.20
C ASP A 429 -4.67 -14.97 18.85
N VAL A 430 -3.73 -14.37 18.12
CA VAL A 430 -2.55 -15.02 17.58
C VAL A 430 -1.37 -14.07 17.74
N VAL A 431 -0.24 -14.60 18.18
CA VAL A 431 1.06 -13.93 18.16
C VAL A 431 1.99 -14.65 17.20
N GLY A 432 2.88 -13.90 16.55
CA GLY A 432 4.02 -14.52 15.89
C GLY A 432 5.06 -14.94 16.93
N VAL A 433 5.79 -16.01 16.67
CA VAL A 433 6.93 -16.45 17.48
C VAL A 433 8.16 -16.53 16.61
N ASP A 434 9.23 -15.89 17.07
CA ASP A 434 10.47 -15.72 16.34
C ASP A 434 11.57 -16.57 16.99
N TYR A 435 11.96 -17.65 16.32
CA TYR A 435 13.10 -18.47 16.70
C TYR A 435 14.29 -18.13 15.81
N PRO A 436 15.53 -18.40 16.25
CA PRO A 436 16.69 -18.21 15.38
C PRO A 436 16.57 -18.99 14.06
N GLY A 437 16.33 -18.29 12.95
CA GLY A 437 16.16 -18.87 11.61
C GLY A 437 14.79 -19.51 11.34
N HIS A 438 13.76 -19.26 12.18
CA HIS A 438 12.42 -19.81 11.96
C HIS A 438 11.31 -18.96 12.59
N VAL A 439 10.32 -18.58 11.77
CA VAL A 439 9.12 -17.89 12.23
C VAL A 439 7.94 -18.87 12.27
N ALA A 440 7.16 -18.83 13.35
CA ALA A 440 5.93 -19.59 13.49
C ALA A 440 4.85 -18.75 14.19
N THR A 441 3.76 -19.38 14.61
CA THR A 441 2.70 -18.70 15.37
C THR A 441 2.37 -19.42 16.67
N ALA A 442 1.68 -18.73 17.57
CA ALA A 442 1.03 -19.32 18.72
C ALA A 442 -0.38 -18.75 18.90
N VAL A 443 -1.36 -19.62 19.13
CA VAL A 443 -2.80 -19.27 19.18
C VAL A 443 -3.30 -19.31 20.61
N ALA A 444 -4.04 -18.29 21.04
CA ALA A 444 -4.69 -18.26 22.33
C ALA A 444 -6.10 -18.86 22.25
N PHE A 445 -6.19 -20.15 22.61
CA PHE A 445 -7.44 -20.88 22.71
C PHE A 445 -8.31 -20.39 23.86
N ASN A 446 -9.62 -20.56 23.73
CA ASN A 446 -10.60 -20.31 24.81
C ASN A 446 -10.70 -21.47 25.79
N GLU A 447 -10.14 -22.63 25.43
CA GLU A 447 -10.00 -23.80 26.30
C GLU A 447 -8.52 -24.18 26.49
N LYS A 448 -8.24 -24.95 27.55
CA LYS A 448 -6.88 -25.40 27.82
C LYS A 448 -6.47 -26.51 26.83
N ILE A 449 -5.58 -26.16 25.91
CA ILE A 449 -4.97 -27.11 24.96
C ILE A 449 -3.61 -27.59 25.48
N LYS A 450 -3.39 -28.91 25.39
CA LYS A 450 -2.12 -29.56 25.76
C LYS A 450 -1.05 -29.26 24.70
N GLY A 451 0.21 -29.30 25.13
CA GLY A 451 1.37 -29.12 24.27
C GLY A 451 2.17 -27.85 24.58
N ASP A 452 3.15 -27.60 23.73
CA ASP A 452 4.09 -26.50 23.85
C ASP A 452 3.39 -25.14 23.69
N SER A 453 3.89 -24.13 24.40
CA SER A 453 3.22 -22.84 24.51
C SER A 453 4.17 -21.73 24.94
N VAL A 454 3.80 -20.49 24.66
CA VAL A 454 4.42 -19.29 25.18
C VAL A 454 3.43 -18.51 26.06
N GLN A 455 3.97 -17.67 26.94
CA GLN A 455 3.20 -16.74 27.76
C GLN A 455 3.44 -15.33 27.26
N TYR A 456 2.36 -14.57 27.05
CA TYR A 456 2.45 -13.17 26.63
C TYR A 456 1.31 -12.37 27.26
N LYS A 457 1.64 -11.24 27.90
CA LYS A 457 0.69 -10.36 28.61
C LYS A 457 -0.31 -11.12 29.53
N GLY A 458 0.19 -12.12 30.26
CA GLY A 458 -0.62 -12.92 31.18
C GLY A 458 -1.53 -13.97 30.52
N ARG A 459 -1.47 -14.13 29.19
CA ARG A 459 -2.26 -15.11 28.43
C ARG A 459 -1.35 -16.20 27.84
N ARG A 460 -1.84 -17.44 27.86
CA ARG A 460 -1.18 -18.61 27.27
C ARG A 460 -1.51 -18.72 25.79
N TYR A 461 -0.49 -18.85 24.95
CA TYR A 461 -0.60 -19.08 23.51
C TYR A 461 0.05 -20.42 23.18
N VAL A 462 -0.64 -21.28 22.45
CA VAL A 462 -0.21 -22.65 22.13
C VAL A 462 0.46 -22.66 20.76
N ILE A 463 1.67 -23.21 20.68
CA ILE A 463 2.48 -23.22 19.45
C ILE A 463 1.68 -23.85 18.31
N SER A 464 1.61 -23.16 17.18
CA SER A 464 0.84 -23.56 16.00
C SER A 464 1.69 -23.24 14.78
N ASP A 465 2.51 -24.21 14.37
CA ASP A 465 3.52 -24.01 13.33
C ASP A 465 2.97 -24.42 11.95
N PRO A 466 2.74 -23.48 11.01
CA PRO A 466 2.21 -23.77 9.68
C PRO A 466 3.27 -24.30 8.69
N THR A 467 4.49 -24.50 9.17
CA THR A 467 5.65 -24.92 8.38
C THR A 467 6.18 -26.28 8.87
N PHE A 468 5.88 -26.66 10.12
CA PHE A 468 6.07 -28.02 10.62
C PHE A 468 5.02 -28.98 10.03
N ILE A 469 5.35 -29.61 8.89
CA ILE A 469 4.42 -30.45 8.12
C ILE A 469 3.79 -31.55 8.98
N ASN A 470 2.47 -31.73 8.87
CA ASN A 470 1.63 -32.66 9.64
C ASN A 470 1.52 -32.37 11.14
N ALA A 471 2.15 -31.31 11.65
CA ALA A 471 2.03 -30.95 13.05
C ALA A 471 0.62 -30.44 13.38
N ASN A 472 0.17 -30.79 14.58
CA ASN A 472 -1.01 -30.21 15.20
C ASN A 472 -0.59 -29.09 16.16
N VAL A 473 -1.57 -28.30 16.59
CA VAL A 473 -1.41 -27.33 17.68
C VAL A 473 -0.75 -27.98 18.89
N GLY A 474 0.17 -27.25 19.53
CA GLY A 474 0.95 -27.69 20.68
C GLY A 474 2.23 -28.47 20.34
N MET A 475 2.59 -28.58 19.06
CA MET A 475 3.83 -29.24 18.63
C MET A 475 4.86 -28.20 18.16
N THR A 476 6.02 -28.20 18.79
CA THR A 476 7.20 -27.44 18.33
C THR A 476 8.16 -28.36 17.58
N MET A 477 8.82 -27.87 16.53
CA MET A 477 9.89 -28.60 15.87
C MET A 477 10.97 -29.03 16.88
N PRO A 478 11.49 -30.29 16.83
CA PRO A 478 12.40 -30.80 17.86
C PRO A 478 13.65 -29.94 18.09
N ASN A 479 14.26 -29.43 17.02
CA ASN A 479 15.45 -28.57 17.05
C ASN A 479 15.18 -27.17 17.63
N LEU A 480 13.92 -26.74 17.69
CA LEU A 480 13.55 -25.42 18.21
C LEU A 480 13.19 -25.43 19.71
N LYS A 481 12.93 -26.60 20.30
CA LYS A 481 12.50 -26.74 21.71
C LYS A 481 13.48 -26.18 22.73
N GLN A 482 14.75 -26.08 22.38
CA GLN A 482 15.80 -25.54 23.23
C GLN A 482 15.83 -24.00 23.27
N PHE A 483 15.15 -23.34 22.33
CA PHE A 483 15.16 -21.89 22.22
C PHE A 483 13.90 -21.29 22.85
N LYS A 484 14.07 -20.17 23.56
CA LYS A 484 12.96 -19.32 23.95
C LYS A 484 12.70 -18.33 22.81
N PRO A 485 11.54 -18.38 22.12
CA PRO A 485 11.28 -17.49 21.00
C PRO A 485 11.03 -16.05 21.47
N GLY A 486 11.35 -15.11 20.59
CA GLY A 486 10.82 -13.74 20.65
C GLY A 486 9.32 -13.74 20.33
N ILE A 487 8.59 -12.75 20.87
CA ILE A 487 7.16 -12.59 20.57
C ILE A 487 7.00 -11.44 19.59
N ILE A 488 6.38 -11.73 18.45
CA ILE A 488 5.95 -10.73 17.47
C ILE A 488 4.50 -10.37 17.78
N ALA A 489 4.32 -9.24 18.44
CA ALA A 489 3.00 -8.65 18.70
C ALA A 489 2.66 -7.61 17.61
N TYR A 490 1.38 -7.52 17.26
CA TYR A 490 0.93 -6.81 16.07
C TYR A 490 -0.54 -6.40 16.11
#